data_AF-A0A661CWY7-F1
#
_entry.id   AF-A0A661CWY7-F1
#
_cell.length_a   1.000
_cell.length_b   1.000
_cell.length_c   1.000
_cell.angle_alpha   90.00
_cell.angle_beta   90.00
_cell.angle_gamma   90.00
#
_symmetry.space_group_name_H-M   'P 1'
#
loop_
_entity.id
_entity.type
_entity.pdbx_description
1 polymer ?
#
loop_
_entity_poly.entity_id
_entity_poly.type
_entity_poly.pdbx_seq_one_letter_code
_entity_poly.pdbx_strand_id
1 'polypeptide(L)'
;LHFDLMDTVAGQQVYEMGGIDFARDDIIEVLDERFGIVPNDMMTQIRTISMREHLRQLLRQAIRCSDIEVFKEMLSKVLPTPKKPKLDKQV
;
A
#
# COMPACT_ATOMS: atom_id res chain seq x y z
N LEU A 1 -28.48 -17.05 21.78
CA LEU A 1 -27.97 -15.79 21.20
C LEU A 1 -26.92 -16.14 20.16
N HIS A 2 -27.11 -15.75 18.91
CA HIS A 2 -26.05 -15.73 17.90
C HIS A 2 -25.41 -14.34 18.01
N PHE A 3 -24.21 -14.26 18.59
CA PHE A 3 -23.47 -13.01 18.64
C PHE A 3 -22.66 -12.92 17.35
N ASP A 4 -23.14 -12.12 16.39
CA ASP A 4 -22.37 -11.85 15.18
C ASP A 4 -21.25 -10.87 15.52
N LEU A 5 -20.01 -11.32 15.39
CA LEU A 5 -18.83 -10.49 15.63
C LEU A 5 -18.84 -9.26 14.69
N MET A 6 -19.38 -9.38 13.47
CA MET A 6 -19.43 -8.29 12.48
C MET A 6 -20.38 -7.16 12.86
N ASP A 7 -21.39 -7.42 13.70
CA ASP A 7 -22.29 -6.38 14.22
C ASP A 7 -21.60 -5.49 15.27
N THR A 8 -20.40 -5.88 15.72
CA THR A 8 -19.61 -5.10 16.68
C THR A 8 -18.62 -4.18 15.97
N VAL A 9 -18.33 -3.04 16.61
CA VAL A 9 -17.28 -2.12 16.16
C VAL A 9 -15.92 -2.84 16.02
N ALA A 10 -15.62 -3.79 16.90
CA ALA A 10 -14.40 -4.58 16.83
C ALA A 10 -14.35 -5.48 15.59
N GLY A 11 -15.44 -6.18 15.26
CA GLY A 11 -15.50 -7.01 14.05
C GLY A 11 -15.42 -6.21 12.77
N GLN A 12 -16.05 -5.03 12.72
CA GLN A 12 -15.92 -4.10 11.58
C GLN A 12 -14.47 -3.65 11.38
N GLN A 13 -13.77 -3.29 12.46
CA GLN A 13 -12.36 -2.87 12.39
C GLN A 13 -11.44 -4.00 11.92
N VAL A 14 -11.64 -5.22 12.42
CA VAL A 14 -10.86 -6.39 11.98
C VAL A 14 -11.09 -6.68 10.49
N TYR A 15 -12.34 -6.62 10.04
CA TYR A 15 -12.68 -6.80 8.63
C TYR A 15 -12.05 -5.72 7.74
N GLU A 16 -12.10 -4.45 8.18
CA GLU A 16 -11.50 -3.34 7.45
C GLU A 16 -9.97 -3.46 7.38
N MET A 17 -9.32 -3.83 8.49
CA MET A 17 -7.88 -4.06 8.55
C MET A 17 -7.46 -5.20 7.63
N GLY A 18 -8.19 -6.33 7.65
CA GLY A 18 -7.95 -7.43 6.72
C GLY A 18 -8.09 -6.97 5.27
N GLY A 19 -9.12 -6.18 4.96
CA GLY A 19 -9.31 -5.61 3.62
C GLY A 19 -8.20 -4.66 3.15
N ILE A 20 -7.53 -3.97 4.08
CA ILE A 20 -6.35 -3.13 3.77
C ILE A 20 -5.14 -4.01 3.44
N ASP A 21 -4.90 -5.06 4.23
CA ASP A 21 -3.76 -5.96 4.01
C ASP A 21 -3.91 -6.74 2.70
N PHE A 22 -5.10 -7.29 2.41
CA PHE A 22 -5.37 -7.91 1.12
C PHE A 22 -5.13 -6.94 -0.05
N ALA A 23 -5.60 -5.70 0.05
CA ALA A 23 -5.40 -4.73 -1.03
C ALA A 23 -3.92 -4.35 -1.23
N ARG A 24 -3.07 -4.44 -0.19
CA ARG A 24 -1.62 -4.24 -0.32
C ARG A 24 -0.96 -5.42 -1.02
N ASP A 25 -1.33 -6.64 -0.62
CA ASP A 25 -0.78 -7.87 -1.19
C ASP A 25 -1.18 -8.01 -2.67
N ASP A 26 -2.43 -7.72 -3.03
CA ASP A 26 -2.90 -7.72 -4.43
C ASP A 26 -2.06 -6.79 -5.33
N ILE A 27 -1.68 -5.61 -4.82
CA ILE A 27 -0.83 -4.67 -5.58
C ILE A 27 0.55 -5.29 -5.82
N ILE A 28 1.16 -5.87 -4.78
CA ILE A 28 2.49 -6.46 -4.86
C ILE A 28 2.47 -7.66 -5.83
N GLU A 29 1.46 -8.51 -5.74
CA GLU A 29 1.28 -9.67 -6.63
C GLU A 29 1.13 -9.23 -8.09
N VAL A 30 0.31 -8.22 -8.38
CA VAL A 30 0.18 -7.69 -9.74
C VAL A 30 1.49 -7.12 -10.27
N LEU A 31 2.26 -6.42 -9.43
CA LEU A 31 3.56 -5.88 -9.86
C LEU A 31 4.58 -7.00 -10.12
N ASP A 32 4.59 -8.03 -9.28
CA ASP A 32 5.47 -9.19 -9.45
C ASP A 32 5.14 -9.97 -10.73
N GLU A 33 3.86 -10.22 -10.99
CA GLU A 33 3.40 -10.91 -12.20
C GLU A 33 3.77 -10.13 -13.48
N ARG A 34 3.63 -8.79 -13.46
CA ARG A 34 3.83 -7.97 -14.65
C ARG A 34 5.29 -7.62 -14.93
N PHE A 35 6.07 -7.39 -13.88
CA PHE A 35 7.40 -6.80 -13.99
C PHE A 35 8.50 -7.65 -13.34
N GLY A 36 8.14 -8.75 -12.68
CA GLY A 36 9.03 -9.54 -11.84
C GLY A 36 9.29 -8.88 -10.49
N ILE A 37 10.37 -9.32 -9.84
CA ILE A 37 10.71 -9.01 -8.45
C ILE A 37 10.49 -7.52 -8.11
N VAL A 38 9.53 -7.28 -7.22
CA VAL A 38 9.22 -5.93 -6.73
C VAL A 38 10.32 -5.44 -5.77
N PRO A 39 10.86 -4.22 -5.96
CA PRO A 39 11.84 -3.65 -5.04
C PRO A 39 11.32 -3.53 -3.59
N ASN A 40 12.19 -3.88 -2.63
CA ASN A 40 11.85 -3.85 -1.19
C ASN A 40 11.39 -2.48 -0.69
N ASP A 41 11.95 -1.39 -1.21
CA ASP A 41 11.53 -0.03 -0.87
C ASP A 41 10.10 0.26 -1.31
N MET A 42 9.70 -0.24 -2.49
CA MET A 42 8.33 -0.12 -2.99
C MET A 42 7.36 -0.96 -2.17
N MET A 43 7.70 -2.21 -1.87
CA MET A 43 6.88 -3.06 -0.99
C MET A 43 6.68 -2.41 0.38
N THR A 44 7.75 -1.86 0.96
CA THR A 44 7.69 -1.15 2.24
C THR A 44 6.75 0.06 2.15
N GLN A 45 6.87 0.87 1.10
CA GLN A 45 6.00 2.02 0.88
C GLN A 45 4.53 1.60 0.77
N ILE A 46 4.20 0.61 -0.06
CA ILE A 46 2.83 0.09 -0.22
C ILE A 46 2.26 -0.36 1.14
N ARG A 47 3.05 -1.09 1.94
CA ARG A 47 2.65 -1.58 3.27
C ARG A 47 2.38 -0.45 4.29
N THR A 48 2.88 0.76 4.07
CA THR A 48 2.57 1.91 4.95
C THR A 48 1.24 2.59 4.63
N ILE A 49 0.63 2.33 3.47
CA ILE A 49 -0.62 2.98 3.05
C ILE A 49 -1.79 2.35 3.78
N SER A 50 -2.46 3.11 4.64
CA SER A 50 -3.65 2.67 5.39
C SER A 50 -4.98 3.09 4.74
N MET A 51 -4.94 4.02 3.78
CA MET A 51 -6.15 4.49 3.11
C MET A 51 -6.56 3.55 1.97
N ARG A 52 -7.66 2.81 2.17
CA ARG A 52 -8.20 1.83 1.21
C ARG A 52 -8.43 2.42 -0.19
N GLU A 53 -8.88 3.67 -0.30
CA GLU A 53 -9.11 4.30 -1.61
C GLU A 53 -7.82 4.52 -2.38
N HIS A 54 -6.73 4.87 -1.68
CA HIS A 54 -5.41 5.00 -2.31
C HIS A 54 -4.89 3.65 -2.80
N LEU A 55 -5.08 2.58 -2.01
CA LEU A 55 -4.73 1.22 -2.43
C LEU A 55 -5.53 0.78 -3.66
N ARG A 56 -6.84 1.04 -3.70
CA ARG A 56 -7.67 0.77 -4.89
C ARG A 56 -7.20 1.51 -6.13
N GLN A 57 -6.80 2.77 -5.98
CA GLN A 57 -6.25 3.56 -7.08
C GLN A 57 -4.91 2.99 -7.55
N LEU A 58 -4.01 2.65 -6.62
CA LEU A 58 -2.73 2.04 -6.93
C LEU A 58 -2.90 0.69 -7.62
N LEU A 59 -3.82 -0.18 -7.18
CA LEU A 59 -4.08 -1.45 -7.85
C LEU A 59 -4.49 -1.24 -9.33
N ARG A 60 -5.38 -0.29 -9.60
CA ARG A 60 -5.75 0.05 -11.00
C ARG A 60 -4.54 0.54 -11.80
N GLN A 61 -3.61 1.26 -11.18
CA GLN A 61 -2.41 1.73 -11.85
C GLN A 61 -1.38 0.61 -12.04
N ALA A 62 -1.23 -0.30 -11.07
CA ALA A 62 -0.37 -1.47 -11.16
C ALA A 62 -0.77 -2.37 -12.33
N ILE A 63 -2.07 -2.43 -12.68
CA ILE A 63 -2.57 -3.17 -13.85
C ILE A 63 -2.28 -2.42 -15.17
N ARG A 64 -2.27 -1.08 -15.16
CA ARG A 64 -2.29 -0.25 -16.39
C ARG A 64 -0.95 0.36 -16.79
N CYS A 65 -0.04 0.59 -15.85
CA CYS A 65 1.22 1.27 -16.12
C CYS A 65 2.08 0.48 -17.13
N SER A 66 2.87 1.16 -17.94
CA SER A 66 3.73 0.52 -18.96
C SER A 66 4.87 -0.29 -18.35
N ASP A 67 5.38 0.17 -17.23
CA ASP A 67 6.56 -0.35 -16.56
C ASP A 67 6.54 0.00 -15.06
N ILE A 68 7.48 -0.57 -14.32
CA ILE A 68 7.59 -0.45 -12.86
C ILE A 68 8.06 0.95 -12.41
N GLU A 69 8.84 1.67 -13.22
CA GLU A 69 9.34 3.00 -12.86
C GLU A 69 8.19 4.02 -12.91
N VAL A 70 7.31 3.93 -13.91
CA VAL A 70 6.08 4.72 -13.98
C VAL A 70 5.19 4.47 -12.76
N PHE A 71 5.09 3.22 -12.30
CA PHE A 71 4.37 2.91 -11.07
C PHE A 71 5.02 3.55 -9.84
N LYS A 72 6.34 3.47 -9.71
CA LYS A 72 7.11 4.04 -8.61
C LYS A 72 6.91 5.55 -8.49
N GLU A 73 6.86 6.25 -9.61
CA GLU A 73 6.55 7.68 -9.62
C GLU A 73 5.14 7.96 -9.06
N MET A 74 4.15 7.15 -9.42
CA MET A 74 2.79 7.29 -8.88
C MET A 74 2.74 6.99 -7.38
N LEU A 75 3.44 5.96 -6.92
CA LEU A 75 3.54 5.61 -5.50
C LEU A 75 4.10 6.77 -4.67
N SER A 76 5.12 7.47 -5.19
CA SER A 76 5.71 8.65 -4.53
C SER A 76 4.77 9.86 -4.41
N LYS A 77 3.68 9.90 -5.19
CA LYS A 77 2.66 10.96 -5.10
C LYS A 77 1.60 10.66 -4.06
N VAL A 78 1.39 9.37 -3.75
CA VAL A 78 0.44 8.90 -2.73
C VAL A 78 1.02 9.06 -1.32
N LEU A 79 2.33 8.95 -1.19
CA LEU A 79 3.05 9.14 0.07
C LEU A 79 3.98 10.35 -0.03
N PRO A 80 3.78 11.44 0.74
CA PRO A 80 4.84 12.41 0.90
C PRO A 80 6.02 11.69 1.54
N THR A 81 7.13 11.59 0.82
CA THR A 81 8.37 11.01 1.35
C THR A 81 8.66 11.61 2.74
N PRO A 82 9.00 10.82 3.77
CA PRO A 82 9.65 11.40 4.93
C PRO A 82 10.95 12.01 4.42
N LYS A 83 11.00 13.35 4.39
CA LYS A 83 12.23 14.13 4.20
C LYS A 83 13.29 13.47 5.08
N LYS A 84 14.35 12.95 4.47
CA LYS A 84 15.55 12.52 5.23
C LYS A 84 15.87 13.65 6.21
N PRO A 85 15.96 13.40 7.53
CA PRO A 85 16.41 14.44 8.44
C PRO A 85 17.78 14.89 7.94
N LYS A 86 17.91 16.20 7.69
CA LYS A 86 19.21 16.80 7.42
C LYS A 86 20.06 16.44 8.63
N LEU A 87 21.11 15.66 8.41
CA LEU A 87 22.17 15.52 9.39
C LEU A 87 22.87 16.88 9.43
N ASP A 88 22.30 17.80 10.21
CA ASP A 88 22.97 19.02 10.60
C ASP A 88 24.23 18.57 11.36
N LYS A 89 25.35 18.58 10.65
CA LYS A 89 26.66 18.50 11.29
C LYS A 89 26.77 19.74 12.16
N GLN A 90 26.50 19.57 13.44
CA GLN A 90 26.78 20.57 14.45
C GLN A 90 28.05 20.14 15.21
N VAL A 91 29.00 21.08 15.19
CA VAL A 91 30.33 21.13 15.82
C VAL A 91 31.46 20.42 15.07
#